data_AF-A0A1X1KAD5-F1
#
_entry.id   AF-A0A1X1KAD5-F1
#
_cell.length_a   1.000
_cell.length_b   1.000
_cell.length_c   1.000
_cell.angle_alpha   90.00
_cell.angle_beta   90.00
_cell.angle_gamma   90.00
#
_symmetry.space_group_name_H-M   'P 1'
#
loop_
_entity.id
_entity.type
_entity.pdbx_description
1 polymer ?
#
loop_
_entity_poly.entity_id
_entity_poly.type
_entity_poly.pdbx_seq_one_letter_code
_entity_poly.pdbx_strand_id
1 'polypeptide(L)'
;MTTLFSKIKEVTELAAISGHEAPVRAYLREKLTPHVDEVVTDGLGGIFGIKHSEAADAPRVLVASHMDEVGFMVSEIKPDGTFRVVEIGGWNPMVVSSQRFKLFTRDGREIPVISGSVPPHLTRGKGGPTMPAIADIVFDGGFADKTEAESFGIRPGDTIVPDSSAILTANEKNIISKAWDNRYGVLMVSELAEALSGQKLGNELYLGSNVQEEVGLRGAHTSTTKFDPEVFLAVDCSPAGDVYGGQGKIGDGTLIRFYDPGHLLLPGMKDFLLTTAEEAGIKYQYYCGKGGTDAGAAHLKNGGVPSTTIGVCARYIHSHQTLYAMDDFLEAQAFLQALVKKLDRSTVDLIKNY
;
A
#
# COMPACT_ATOMS: atom_id res chain seq x y z
N MET A 1 11.91 -18.62 -4.89
CA MET A 1 11.18 -18.24 -3.65
C MET A 1 12.08 -17.46 -2.69
N THR A 2 13.29 -17.91 -2.38
CA THR A 2 14.22 -17.22 -1.45
C THR A 2 14.56 -15.78 -1.85
N THR A 3 14.76 -15.51 -3.15
CA THR A 3 15.00 -14.14 -3.65
C THR A 3 13.78 -13.24 -3.49
N LEU A 4 12.58 -13.73 -3.81
CA LEU A 4 11.33 -12.97 -3.67
C LEU A 4 11.06 -12.63 -2.19
N PHE A 5 11.23 -13.60 -1.28
CA PHE A 5 11.14 -13.33 0.15
C PHE A 5 12.10 -12.23 0.60
N SER A 6 13.34 -12.22 0.11
CA SER A 6 14.33 -11.19 0.45
C SER A 6 13.89 -9.80 -0.01
N LYS A 7 13.39 -9.68 -1.25
CA LYS A 7 12.83 -8.42 -1.78
C LYS A 7 11.60 -7.96 -0.99
N ILE A 8 10.70 -8.89 -0.65
CA ILE A 8 9.51 -8.60 0.17
C ILE A 8 9.91 -8.12 1.56
N LYS A 9 10.86 -8.80 2.21
CA LYS A 9 11.37 -8.42 3.54
C LYS A 9 11.97 -7.03 3.53
N GLU A 10 12.74 -6.68 2.49
CA GLU A 10 13.32 -5.36 2.34
C GLU A 10 12.25 -4.27 2.33
N VAL A 11 11.21 -4.38 1.48
CA VAL A 11 10.19 -3.34 1.36
C VAL A 11 9.23 -3.26 2.55
N THR A 12 8.87 -4.40 3.16
CA THR A 12 7.92 -4.42 4.29
C THR A 12 8.54 -3.93 5.59
N GLU A 13 9.86 -3.97 5.73
CA GLU A 13 10.56 -3.50 6.92
C GLU A 13 10.95 -2.03 6.88
N LEU A 14 10.81 -1.35 5.72
CA LEU A 14 10.88 0.11 5.65
C LEU A 14 9.77 0.73 6.50
N ALA A 15 10.04 1.88 7.10
CA ALA A 15 9.11 2.60 7.96
C ALA A 15 8.63 3.88 7.25
N ALA A 16 7.34 3.96 6.94
CA ALA A 16 6.78 5.10 6.21
C ALA A 16 5.27 5.17 6.42
N ILE A 17 4.81 5.95 7.40
CA ILE A 17 3.38 6.25 7.52
C ILE A 17 2.98 7.42 6.61
N SER A 18 1.68 7.63 6.42
CA SER A 18 1.17 8.71 5.58
C SER A 18 1.76 10.07 5.95
N GLY A 19 2.32 10.76 4.94
CA GLY A 19 2.99 12.06 5.06
C GLY A 19 4.49 11.97 5.37
N HIS A 20 5.01 10.77 5.66
CA HIS A 20 6.40 10.54 6.06
C HIS A 20 7.07 9.44 5.22
N GLU A 21 6.76 9.37 3.93
CA GLU A 21 7.11 8.26 3.03
C GLU A 21 8.52 8.34 2.44
N ALA A 22 9.37 9.24 2.94
CA ALA A 22 10.72 9.46 2.40
C ALA A 22 11.58 8.19 2.32
N PRO A 23 11.57 7.26 3.29
CA PRO A 23 12.35 6.01 3.20
C PRO A 23 11.93 5.13 2.02
N VAL A 24 10.63 4.96 1.79
CA VAL A 24 10.10 4.15 0.68
C VAL A 24 10.27 4.87 -0.66
N ARG A 25 10.14 6.20 -0.68
CA ARG A 25 10.47 7.00 -1.87
C ARG A 25 11.94 6.89 -2.27
N ALA A 26 12.85 6.86 -1.30
CA ALA A 26 14.27 6.68 -1.55
C ALA A 26 14.55 5.30 -2.16
N TYR A 27 13.93 4.24 -1.62
CA TYR A 27 13.96 2.90 -2.19
C TYR A 27 13.49 2.89 -3.65
N LEU A 28 12.30 3.44 -3.94
CA LEU A 28 11.77 3.48 -5.30
C LEU A 28 12.64 4.31 -6.25
N ARG A 29 13.22 5.43 -5.77
CA ARG A 29 14.15 6.21 -6.59
C ARG A 29 15.35 5.35 -7.02
N GLU A 30 15.95 4.60 -6.10
CA GLU A 30 17.05 3.69 -6.39
C GLU A 30 16.64 2.62 -7.41
N LYS A 31 15.49 1.98 -7.21
CA LYS A 31 15.04 0.88 -8.08
C LYS A 31 14.53 1.34 -9.45
N LEU A 32 13.93 2.52 -9.55
CA LEU A 32 13.36 3.00 -10.82
C LEU A 32 14.43 3.60 -11.74
N THR A 33 15.33 4.44 -11.20
CA THR A 33 16.27 5.25 -12.00
C THR A 33 17.03 4.47 -13.09
N PRO A 34 17.53 3.23 -12.86
CA PRO A 34 18.26 2.49 -13.88
C PRO A 34 17.41 2.00 -15.06
N HIS A 35 16.09 2.03 -14.95
CA HIS A 35 15.15 1.35 -15.85
C HIS A 35 14.14 2.28 -16.53
N VAL A 36 14.20 3.58 -16.23
CA VAL A 36 13.29 4.61 -16.76
C VAL A 36 14.08 5.78 -17.35
N ASP A 37 13.44 6.57 -18.20
CA ASP A 37 14.08 7.69 -18.89
C ASP A 37 14.14 8.94 -18.01
N GLU A 38 13.11 9.17 -17.19
CA GLU A 38 13.04 10.29 -16.22
C GLU A 38 12.45 9.81 -14.88
N VAL A 39 12.84 10.45 -13.77
CA VAL A 39 12.18 10.29 -12.48
C VAL A 39 11.63 11.63 -12.01
N VAL A 40 10.31 11.71 -11.88
CA VAL A 40 9.56 12.92 -11.48
C VAL A 40 8.86 12.73 -10.14
N THR A 41 8.49 13.84 -9.52
CA THR A 41 7.67 13.86 -8.30
C THR A 41 6.45 14.77 -8.46
N ASP A 42 5.37 14.45 -7.75
CA ASP A 42 4.26 15.38 -7.58
C ASP A 42 4.54 16.39 -6.44
N GLY A 43 3.56 17.24 -6.13
CA GLY A 43 3.70 18.27 -5.10
C GLY A 43 3.61 17.77 -3.66
N LEU A 44 3.17 16.52 -3.43
CA LEU A 44 3.00 15.94 -2.10
C LEU A 44 4.07 14.91 -1.76
N GLY A 45 4.84 14.46 -2.75
CA GLY A 45 5.98 13.56 -2.57
C GLY A 45 5.79 12.19 -3.19
N GLY A 46 4.78 11.99 -4.04
CA GLY A 46 4.72 10.82 -4.92
C GLY A 46 5.91 10.80 -5.88
N ILE A 47 6.35 9.62 -6.29
CA ILE A 47 7.50 9.42 -7.18
C ILE A 47 7.14 8.53 -8.35
N PHE A 48 7.48 8.94 -9.56
CA PHE A 48 7.13 8.23 -10.79
C PHE A 48 8.31 8.24 -11.75
N GLY A 49 8.65 7.06 -12.26
CA GLY A 49 9.47 6.93 -13.46
C GLY A 49 8.62 7.19 -14.69
N ILE A 50 9.18 7.87 -15.68
CA ILE A 50 8.60 8.04 -17.01
C ILE A 50 9.40 7.17 -17.96
N LYS A 51 8.70 6.29 -18.68
CA LYS A 51 9.27 5.48 -19.74
C LYS A 51 8.67 5.93 -21.06
N HIS A 52 9.48 6.57 -21.88
CA HIS A 52 9.04 7.19 -23.13
C HIS A 52 8.66 6.14 -24.18
N SER A 53 7.61 6.44 -24.93
CA SER A 53 7.22 5.65 -26.09
C SER A 53 7.77 6.22 -27.39
N GLU A 54 8.10 5.35 -28.34
CA GLU A 54 8.37 5.73 -29.74
C GLU A 54 7.09 5.70 -30.60
N ALA A 55 5.97 5.20 -30.07
CA ALA A 55 4.72 5.10 -30.82
C ALA A 55 4.14 6.49 -31.09
N ALA A 56 3.63 6.70 -32.31
CA ALA A 56 2.87 7.89 -32.63
C ALA A 56 1.57 7.88 -31.83
N ASP A 57 1.24 9.02 -31.21
CA ASP A 57 0.03 9.17 -30.38
C ASP A 57 -0.07 8.12 -29.26
N ALA A 58 1.05 7.84 -28.60
CA ALA A 58 1.12 6.91 -27.47
C ALA A 58 0.26 7.44 -26.30
N PRO A 59 -0.76 6.67 -25.84
CA PRO A 59 -1.56 7.09 -24.71
C PRO A 59 -0.73 7.10 -23.43
N ARG A 60 -1.02 8.03 -22.53
CA ARG A 60 -0.41 8.04 -21.19
C ARG A 60 -1.08 7.00 -20.31
N VAL A 61 -0.29 6.10 -19.76
CA VAL A 61 -0.73 5.09 -18.79
C VAL A 61 -0.06 5.37 -17.46
N LEU A 62 -0.85 5.52 -16.40
CA LEU A 62 -0.32 5.71 -15.05
C LEU A 62 -0.54 4.46 -14.22
N VAL A 63 0.56 3.85 -13.76
CA VAL A 63 0.60 2.74 -12.83
C VAL A 63 1.08 3.25 -11.48
N ALA A 64 0.24 3.12 -10.45
CA ALA A 64 0.59 3.62 -9.12
C ALA A 64 0.23 2.63 -8.02
N SER A 65 1.19 2.34 -7.15
CA SER A 65 0.94 1.86 -5.79
C SER A 65 0.87 3.04 -4.82
N HIS A 66 0.85 2.79 -3.51
CA HIS A 66 1.14 3.82 -2.51
C HIS A 66 2.25 3.39 -1.53
N MET A 67 3.00 4.37 -1.04
CA MET A 67 4.19 4.15 -0.23
C MET A 67 3.88 4.06 1.26
N ASP A 68 2.83 4.72 1.71
CA ASP A 68 2.47 4.79 3.11
C ASP A 68 1.91 3.47 3.65
N GLU A 69 2.15 3.22 4.94
CA GLU A 69 1.50 2.20 5.74
C GLU A 69 0.71 2.86 6.89
N VAL A 70 -0.27 2.15 7.42
CA VAL A 70 -0.96 2.59 8.64
C VAL A 70 -0.01 2.69 9.85
N GLY A 71 -0.27 3.66 10.72
CA GLY A 71 0.49 3.85 11.95
C GLY A 71 -0.18 4.84 12.89
N PHE A 72 0.62 5.47 13.74
CA PHE A 72 0.15 6.44 14.72
C PHE A 72 1.04 7.67 14.75
N MET A 73 0.53 8.76 15.30
CA MET A 73 1.27 9.99 15.52
C MET A 73 1.10 10.45 16.96
N VAL A 74 2.19 10.88 17.60
CA VAL A 74 2.16 11.41 18.97
C VAL A 74 1.25 12.64 18.99
N SER A 75 0.17 12.60 19.76
CA SER A 75 -0.72 13.75 19.96
C SER A 75 -0.32 14.56 21.19
N GLU A 76 0.05 13.87 22.28
CA GLU A 76 0.53 14.50 23.51
C GLU A 76 1.50 13.58 24.28
N ILE A 77 2.42 14.22 25.01
CA ILE A 77 3.27 13.57 26.01
C ILE A 77 2.68 13.90 27.39
N LYS A 78 2.29 12.86 28.13
CA LYS A 78 1.72 12.97 29.47
C LYS A 78 2.81 13.25 30.52
N PRO A 79 2.44 13.81 31.69
CA PRO A 79 3.41 14.07 32.76
C PRO A 79 4.21 12.84 33.22
N ASP A 80 3.62 11.65 33.09
CA ASP A 80 4.23 10.35 33.43
C ASP A 80 5.16 9.78 32.34
N GLY A 81 5.46 10.55 31.28
CA GLY A 81 6.34 10.12 30.20
C GLY A 81 5.66 9.27 29.13
N THR A 82 4.40 8.86 29.33
CA THR A 82 3.63 8.11 28.32
C THR A 82 3.06 9.01 27.24
N PHE A 83 2.66 8.42 26.12
CA PHE A 83 2.10 9.13 24.98
C PHE A 83 0.61 8.81 24.83
N ARG A 84 -0.14 9.79 24.33
CA ARG A 84 -1.38 9.52 23.60
C ARG A 84 -1.13 9.79 22.12
N VAL A 85 -1.94 9.13 21.30
CA VAL A 85 -1.75 9.12 19.86
C VAL A 85 -3.04 9.42 19.12
N VAL A 86 -2.90 9.84 17.87
CA VAL A 86 -3.94 9.78 16.85
C VAL A 86 -3.57 8.72 15.83
N GLU A 87 -4.57 8.00 15.31
CA GLU A 87 -4.35 7.04 14.23
C GLU A 87 -4.07 7.75 12.89
N ILE A 88 -3.15 7.18 12.12
CA ILE A 88 -2.85 7.57 10.74
C ILE A 88 -3.14 6.35 9.89
N GLY A 89 -4.22 6.43 9.10
CA GLY A 89 -4.85 5.25 8.51
C GLY A 89 -5.84 4.59 9.47
N GLY A 90 -6.74 3.77 8.93
CA GLY A 90 -7.82 3.15 9.72
C GLY A 90 -7.34 1.95 10.52
N TRP A 91 -7.50 1.95 11.84
CA TRP A 91 -7.16 0.81 12.69
C TRP A 91 -8.40 0.15 13.32
N ASN A 92 -8.39 -1.18 13.39
CA ASN A 92 -9.30 -1.88 14.30
C ASN A 92 -8.71 -1.82 15.72
N PRO A 93 -9.38 -1.20 16.71
CA PRO A 93 -8.83 -1.06 18.06
C PRO A 93 -8.45 -2.40 18.73
N MET A 94 -9.09 -3.50 18.31
CA MET A 94 -8.82 -4.85 18.83
C MET A 94 -7.40 -5.36 18.55
N VAL A 95 -6.72 -4.83 17.54
CA VAL A 95 -5.35 -5.27 17.18
C VAL A 95 -4.26 -4.32 17.66
N VAL A 96 -4.63 -3.23 18.35
CA VAL A 96 -3.69 -2.17 18.74
C VAL A 96 -3.02 -2.44 20.08
N SER A 97 -3.72 -3.05 21.04
CA SER A 97 -3.21 -3.25 22.40
C SER A 97 -2.06 -4.26 22.47
N SER A 98 -1.05 -3.99 23.32
CA SER A 98 0.11 -4.88 23.55
C SER A 98 0.93 -5.20 22.29
N GLN A 99 1.19 -4.20 21.46
CA GLN A 99 2.02 -4.29 20.26
C GLN A 99 3.32 -3.49 20.41
N ARG A 100 4.32 -3.83 19.60
CA ARG A 100 5.59 -3.09 19.49
C ARG A 100 5.56 -2.12 18.32
N PHE A 101 6.19 -0.97 18.51
CA PHE A 101 6.32 0.08 17.53
C PHE A 101 7.72 0.71 17.60
N LYS A 102 8.06 1.42 16.53
CA LYS A 102 9.19 2.34 16.49
C LYS A 102 8.67 3.77 16.37
N LEU A 103 9.09 4.64 17.26
CA LEU A 103 8.86 6.08 17.20
C LEU A 103 10.04 6.75 16.50
N PHE A 104 9.76 7.56 15.48
CA PHE A 104 10.76 8.29 14.72
C PHE A 104 10.70 9.78 15.07
N THR A 105 11.79 10.26 15.63
CA THR A 105 11.96 11.67 16.02
C THR A 105 12.51 12.50 14.86
N ARG A 106 12.31 13.83 14.92
CA ARG A 106 12.83 14.76 13.91
C ARG A 106 14.36 14.72 13.72
N ASP A 107 15.13 14.42 14.77
CA ASP A 107 16.60 14.30 14.69
C ASP A 107 17.07 12.91 14.22
N GLY A 108 16.14 12.04 13.81
CA GLY A 108 16.43 10.76 13.18
C GLY A 108 16.64 9.60 14.16
N ARG A 109 16.29 9.76 15.44
CA ARG A 109 16.33 8.64 16.40
C ARG A 109 15.14 7.73 16.21
N GLU A 110 15.41 6.43 16.30
CA GLU A 110 14.41 5.37 16.42
C GLU A 110 14.29 4.95 17.88
N ILE A 111 13.12 5.12 18.47
CA ILE A 111 12.86 4.83 19.89
C ILE A 111 11.83 3.69 19.96
N PRO A 112 12.13 2.57 20.66
CA PRO A 112 11.16 1.51 20.87
C PRO A 112 9.98 2.00 21.72
N VAL A 113 8.75 1.71 21.28
CA VAL A 113 7.52 2.05 21.99
C VAL A 113 6.61 0.82 22.00
N ILE A 114 5.84 0.63 23.07
CA ILE A 114 4.77 -0.37 23.12
C ILE A 114 3.42 0.29 23.36
N SER A 115 2.35 -0.33 22.88
CA SER A 115 1.00 0.00 23.33
C SER A 115 0.63 -0.83 24.56
N GLY A 116 0.00 -0.21 25.54
CA GLY A 116 -0.46 -0.86 26.76
C GLY A 116 -1.70 -1.74 26.55
N SER A 117 -2.04 -2.49 27.58
CA SER A 117 -3.34 -3.13 27.74
C SER A 117 -3.71 -3.15 29.21
N VAL A 118 -5.00 -3.15 29.53
CA VAL A 118 -5.46 -3.26 30.92
C VAL A 118 -5.41 -4.73 31.34
N PRO A 119 -4.65 -5.10 32.40
CA PRO A 119 -4.61 -6.47 32.87
C PRO A 119 -6.01 -6.99 33.29
N PRO A 120 -6.39 -8.25 32.94
CA PRO A 120 -7.72 -8.79 33.24
C PRO A 120 -8.11 -8.77 34.73
N HIS A 121 -7.11 -8.82 35.62
CA HIS A 121 -7.31 -8.77 37.07
C HIS A 121 -7.88 -7.42 37.54
N LEU A 122 -7.59 -6.33 36.81
CA LEU A 122 -8.07 -4.97 37.13
C LEU A 122 -9.46 -4.67 36.57
N THR A 123 -9.96 -5.51 35.65
CA THR A 123 -11.31 -5.39 35.08
C THR A 123 -12.33 -6.30 35.79
N ARG A 124 -11.91 -7.07 36.79
CA ARG A 124 -12.78 -7.95 37.58
C ARG A 124 -13.81 -7.11 38.35
N GLY A 125 -15.10 -7.38 38.14
CA GLY A 125 -16.21 -6.66 38.77
C GLY A 125 -16.70 -5.42 38.01
N LYS A 126 -16.07 -5.05 36.88
CA LYS A 126 -16.48 -3.91 36.03
C LYS A 126 -17.26 -4.29 34.76
N GLY A 127 -17.85 -5.49 34.72
CA GLY A 127 -18.64 -5.95 33.56
C GLY A 127 -17.84 -6.58 32.42
N GLY A 128 -16.54 -6.83 32.61
CA GLY A 128 -15.65 -7.44 31.61
C GLY A 128 -14.80 -6.40 30.86
N PRO A 129 -13.93 -6.84 29.94
CA PRO A 129 -13.14 -5.94 29.12
C PRO A 129 -14.03 -5.18 28.13
N THR A 130 -13.92 -3.85 28.13
CA THR A 130 -14.53 -2.98 27.11
C THR A 130 -13.52 -2.73 25.99
N MET A 131 -14.00 -2.58 24.75
CA MET A 131 -13.13 -2.19 23.63
C MET A 131 -12.59 -0.77 23.90
N PRO A 132 -11.26 -0.58 23.99
CA PRO A 132 -10.69 0.73 24.26
C PRO A 132 -10.82 1.63 23.02
N ALA A 133 -11.13 2.91 23.23
CA ALA A 133 -10.90 3.90 22.18
C ALA A 133 -9.39 4.05 21.97
N ILE A 134 -8.94 4.21 20.72
CA ILE A 134 -7.51 4.34 20.41
C ILE A 134 -6.87 5.51 21.17
N ALA A 135 -7.59 6.62 21.32
CA ALA A 135 -7.15 7.79 22.07
C ALA A 135 -6.89 7.51 23.56
N ASP A 136 -7.48 6.44 24.12
CA ASP A 136 -7.30 6.03 25.52
C ASP A 136 -6.19 4.98 25.69
N ILE A 137 -5.68 4.40 24.59
CA ILE A 137 -4.59 3.43 24.64
C ILE A 137 -3.30 4.16 25.05
N VAL A 138 -2.65 3.64 26.08
CA VAL A 138 -1.35 4.13 26.54
C VAL A 138 -0.28 3.68 25.54
N PHE A 139 0.53 4.61 25.05
CA PHE A 139 1.78 4.28 24.36
C PHE A 139 2.95 4.60 25.29
N ASP A 140 3.88 3.66 25.45
CA ASP A 140 4.89 3.69 26.50
C ASP A 140 6.28 3.44 25.91
N GLY A 141 7.18 4.40 26.12
CA GLY A 141 8.60 4.31 25.76
C GLY A 141 9.51 4.00 26.96
N GLY A 142 8.95 3.81 28.15
CA GLY A 142 9.68 3.54 29.39
C GLY A 142 10.33 4.77 30.03
N PHE A 143 9.83 5.97 29.74
CA PHE A 143 10.31 7.22 30.32
C PHE A 143 9.69 7.47 31.71
N ALA A 144 10.45 8.06 32.62
CA ALA A 144 10.02 8.38 33.98
C ALA A 144 9.03 9.56 34.02
N ASP A 145 9.23 10.54 33.15
CA ASP A 145 8.38 11.72 33.05
C ASP A 145 8.45 12.36 31.65
N LYS A 146 7.61 13.39 31.46
CA LYS A 146 7.57 14.18 30.22
C LYS A 146 8.92 14.78 29.84
N THR A 147 9.69 15.25 30.81
CA THR A 147 10.97 15.94 30.57
C THR A 147 11.99 14.95 30.01
N GLU A 148 12.01 13.72 30.53
CA GLU A 148 12.88 12.67 30.01
C GLU A 148 12.51 12.31 28.57
N ALA A 149 11.23 12.07 28.26
CA ALA A 149 10.79 11.80 26.89
C ALA A 149 11.19 12.93 25.92
N GLU A 150 11.00 14.19 26.32
CA GLU A 150 11.38 15.36 25.53
C GLU A 150 12.91 15.49 25.34
N SER A 151 13.71 15.02 26.30
CA SER A 151 15.18 15.01 26.21
C SER A 151 15.71 14.03 25.16
N PHE A 152 14.93 13.01 24.82
CA PHE A 152 15.20 12.09 23.72
C PHE A 152 14.74 12.63 22.35
N GLY A 153 14.24 13.87 22.29
CA GLY A 153 13.82 14.52 21.06
C GLY A 153 12.35 14.32 20.70
N ILE A 154 11.60 13.55 21.49
CA ILE A 154 10.19 13.21 21.21
C ILE A 154 9.31 14.46 21.29
N ARG A 155 8.47 14.69 20.28
CA ARG A 155 7.51 15.80 20.22
C ARG A 155 6.16 15.35 19.66
N PRO A 156 5.05 16.05 19.98
CA PRO A 156 3.81 15.91 19.23
C PRO A 156 4.06 16.08 17.73
N GLY A 157 3.51 15.17 16.92
CA GLY A 157 3.75 15.09 15.48
C GLY A 157 4.77 14.02 15.07
N ASP A 158 5.57 13.47 16.00
CA ASP A 158 6.45 12.35 15.70
C ASP A 158 5.66 11.09 15.33
N THR A 159 6.20 10.31 14.39
CA THR A 159 5.51 9.14 13.83
C THR A 159 5.82 7.88 14.61
N ILE A 160 4.85 6.98 14.69
CA ILE A 160 4.93 5.70 15.38
C ILE A 160 4.51 4.62 14.38
N VAL A 161 5.46 3.75 14.03
CA VAL A 161 5.31 2.74 12.96
C VAL A 161 5.29 1.35 13.58
N PRO A 162 4.40 0.43 13.14
CA PRO A 162 4.42 -0.97 13.57
C PRO A 162 5.82 -1.60 13.50
N ASP A 163 6.23 -2.31 14.55
CA ASP A 163 7.49 -3.06 14.59
C ASP A 163 7.22 -4.56 14.42
N SER A 164 7.28 -5.01 13.17
CA SER A 164 7.07 -6.41 12.80
C SER A 164 7.96 -6.78 11.62
N SER A 165 8.66 -7.90 11.75
CA SER A 165 9.54 -8.40 10.69
C SER A 165 8.79 -9.29 9.69
N ALA A 166 9.37 -9.45 8.51
CA ALA A 166 8.88 -10.44 7.55
C ALA A 166 9.46 -11.82 7.85
N ILE A 167 8.59 -12.83 7.95
CA ILE A 167 8.96 -14.23 8.18
C ILE A 167 8.21 -15.17 7.23
N LEU A 168 8.85 -16.29 6.87
CA LEU A 168 8.19 -17.36 6.12
C LEU A 168 7.33 -18.22 7.05
N THR A 169 6.16 -18.61 6.54
CA THR A 169 5.35 -19.66 7.16
C THR A 169 5.98 -21.04 7.00
N ALA A 170 5.53 -22.02 7.80
CA ALA A 170 6.15 -23.35 7.87
C ALA A 170 6.25 -24.11 6.53
N ASN A 171 5.37 -23.83 5.57
CA ASN A 171 5.39 -24.44 4.25
C ASN A 171 6.11 -23.59 3.19
N GLU A 172 6.67 -22.45 3.59
CA GLU A 172 7.43 -21.50 2.77
C GLU A 172 6.66 -20.92 1.56
N LYS A 173 5.33 -21.05 1.52
CA LYS A 173 4.49 -20.48 0.44
C LYS A 173 3.98 -19.09 0.78
N ASN A 174 3.79 -18.83 2.07
CA ASN A 174 3.21 -17.59 2.57
C ASN A 174 4.20 -16.86 3.48
N ILE A 175 3.99 -15.56 3.61
CA ILE A 175 4.77 -14.66 4.46
C ILE A 175 3.84 -14.06 5.52
N ILE A 176 4.38 -13.80 6.70
CA ILE A 176 3.77 -12.95 7.73
C ILE A 176 4.65 -11.70 7.86
N SER A 177 4.06 -10.51 7.76
CA SER A 177 4.76 -9.23 7.95
C SER A 177 3.80 -8.07 8.24
N LYS A 178 4.33 -6.89 8.52
CA LYS A 178 3.57 -5.62 8.45
C LYS A 178 3.55 -5.07 7.02
N ALA A 179 2.65 -4.12 6.78
CA ALA A 179 2.70 -3.23 5.62
C ALA A 179 2.74 -3.94 4.26
N TRP A 180 2.24 -5.18 4.16
CA TRP A 180 1.98 -5.74 2.82
C TRP A 180 1.04 -4.82 2.05
N ASP A 181 0.12 -4.20 2.78
CA ASP A 181 -0.58 -2.99 2.42
C ASP A 181 0.31 -1.74 2.64
N ASN A 182 0.85 -1.09 1.61
CA ASN A 182 0.90 -1.52 0.20
C ASN A 182 2.34 -1.66 -0.32
N ARG A 183 3.23 -2.23 0.50
CA ARG A 183 4.58 -2.61 0.05
C ARG A 183 4.54 -3.73 -1.00
N TYR A 184 3.41 -4.44 -1.10
CA TYR A 184 3.03 -5.22 -2.28
C TYR A 184 3.19 -4.40 -3.57
N GLY A 185 2.46 -3.30 -3.69
CA GLY A 185 2.45 -2.46 -4.88
C GLY A 185 3.77 -1.74 -5.11
N VAL A 186 4.47 -1.35 -4.04
CA VAL A 186 5.83 -0.79 -4.13
C VAL A 186 6.77 -1.79 -4.80
N LEU A 187 6.76 -3.05 -4.37
CA LEU A 187 7.60 -4.09 -4.96
C LEU A 187 7.16 -4.43 -6.39
N MET A 188 5.85 -4.52 -6.65
CA MET A 188 5.31 -4.73 -8.00
C MET A 188 5.82 -3.68 -9.00
N VAL A 189 5.82 -2.41 -8.61
CA VAL A 189 6.31 -1.30 -9.45
C VAL A 189 7.81 -1.39 -9.68
N SER A 190 8.59 -1.75 -8.64
CA SER A 190 10.03 -2.03 -8.78
C SER A 190 10.30 -3.18 -9.76
N GLU A 191 9.63 -4.32 -9.57
CA GLU A 191 9.79 -5.49 -10.46
C GLU A 191 9.30 -5.19 -11.88
N LEU A 192 8.29 -4.32 -12.05
CA LEU A 192 7.78 -3.92 -13.35
C LEU A 192 8.81 -3.09 -14.10
N ALA A 193 9.45 -2.13 -13.43
CA ALA A 193 10.52 -1.33 -14.02
C ALA A 193 11.67 -2.20 -14.49
N GLU A 194 12.18 -3.08 -13.63
CA GLU A 194 13.25 -4.03 -13.96
C GLU A 194 12.84 -4.92 -15.14
N ALA A 195 11.64 -5.50 -15.12
CA ALA A 195 11.16 -6.41 -16.16
C ALA A 195 10.92 -5.73 -17.52
N LEU A 196 10.60 -4.44 -17.56
CA LEU A 196 10.36 -3.68 -18.80
C LEU A 196 11.59 -2.93 -19.31
N SER A 197 12.68 -2.94 -18.55
CA SER A 197 13.94 -2.28 -18.91
C SER A 197 14.41 -2.75 -20.30
N GLY A 198 14.66 -1.80 -21.20
CA GLY A 198 15.07 -2.06 -22.59
C GLY A 198 13.96 -2.54 -23.54
N GLN A 199 12.75 -2.84 -23.06
CA GLN A 199 11.60 -3.15 -23.91
C GLN A 199 10.92 -1.85 -24.37
N LYS A 200 10.29 -1.87 -25.55
CA LYS A 200 9.50 -0.74 -26.07
C LYS A 200 8.02 -1.01 -25.85
N LEU A 201 7.26 0.02 -25.50
CA LEU A 201 5.82 -0.06 -25.23
C LEU A 201 5.05 0.84 -26.19
N GLY A 202 3.80 0.46 -26.50
CA GLY A 202 2.87 1.27 -27.29
C GLY A 202 2.24 2.43 -26.52
N ASN A 203 2.65 2.67 -25.27
CA ASN A 203 2.15 3.70 -24.38
C ASN A 203 3.30 4.48 -23.71
N GLU A 204 3.02 5.73 -23.34
CA GLU A 204 3.86 6.56 -22.48
C GLU A 204 3.59 6.17 -21.03
N LEU A 205 4.50 5.39 -20.44
CA LEU A 205 4.27 4.76 -19.14
C LEU A 205 4.81 5.63 -18.01
N TYR A 206 3.92 6.02 -17.11
CA TYR A 206 4.24 6.59 -15.80
C TYR A 206 4.09 5.46 -14.78
N LEU A 207 5.19 5.00 -14.18
CA LEU A 207 5.19 3.93 -13.18
C LEU A 207 5.80 4.41 -11.87
N GLY A 208 5.07 4.28 -10.78
CA GLY A 208 5.50 4.88 -9.53
C GLY A 208 4.61 4.57 -8.34
N SER A 209 4.66 5.44 -7.35
CA SER A 209 3.92 5.26 -6.12
C SER A 209 3.46 6.60 -5.53
N ASN A 210 2.19 6.61 -5.13
CA ASN A 210 1.51 7.69 -4.45
C ASN A 210 1.95 7.81 -2.98
N VAL A 211 1.57 8.93 -2.39
CA VAL A 211 1.68 9.22 -0.95
C VAL A 211 0.28 9.29 -0.35
N GLN A 212 0.18 9.07 0.96
CA GLN A 212 -1.03 9.36 1.74
C GLN A 212 -2.33 8.72 1.21
N GLU A 213 -2.30 7.46 0.77
CA GLU A 213 -3.52 6.71 0.41
C GLU A 213 -4.38 6.48 1.66
N GLU A 214 -3.75 6.04 2.75
CA GLU A 214 -4.42 5.51 3.94
C GLU A 214 -5.24 6.58 4.68
N VAL A 215 -4.96 7.85 4.38
CA VAL A 215 -5.64 9.04 4.95
C VAL A 215 -6.59 9.72 3.95
N GLY A 216 -6.95 9.02 2.87
CA GLY A 216 -8.00 9.41 1.93
C GLY A 216 -7.53 9.60 0.50
N LEU A 217 -6.77 8.65 -0.05
CA LEU A 217 -6.39 8.57 -1.48
C LEU A 217 -5.65 9.83 -1.98
N ARG A 218 -4.96 10.56 -1.09
CA ARG A 218 -4.64 11.97 -1.33
C ARG A 218 -3.61 12.15 -2.43
N GLY A 219 -2.59 11.28 -2.49
CA GLY A 219 -1.56 11.32 -3.53
C GLY A 219 -2.13 11.00 -4.92
N ALA A 220 -3.09 10.09 -5.03
CA ALA A 220 -3.75 9.79 -6.31
C ALA A 220 -4.50 11.00 -6.88
N HIS A 221 -5.00 11.92 -6.05
CA HIS A 221 -5.54 13.17 -6.58
C HIS A 221 -4.47 13.99 -7.31
N THR A 222 -3.30 14.16 -6.71
CA THR A 222 -2.26 15.06 -7.24
C THR A 222 -1.47 14.43 -8.38
N SER A 223 -1.14 13.15 -8.30
CA SER A 223 -0.37 12.45 -9.33
C SER A 223 -1.17 12.35 -10.63
N THR A 224 -2.42 11.86 -10.57
CA THR A 224 -3.26 11.72 -11.77
C THR A 224 -3.54 13.08 -12.41
N THR A 225 -3.82 14.13 -11.63
CA THR A 225 -3.99 15.49 -12.18
C THR A 225 -2.72 16.03 -12.84
N LYS A 226 -1.54 15.77 -12.27
CA LYS A 226 -0.27 16.25 -12.81
C LYS A 226 0.12 15.54 -14.11
N PHE A 227 -0.08 14.22 -14.18
CA PHE A 227 0.40 13.41 -15.30
C PHE A 227 -0.64 13.21 -16.40
N ASP A 228 -1.92 13.49 -16.13
CA ASP A 228 -3.03 13.47 -17.09
C ASP A 228 -3.08 12.15 -17.90
N PRO A 229 -3.20 10.98 -17.23
CA PRO A 229 -3.24 9.70 -17.91
C PRO A 229 -4.59 9.45 -18.60
N GLU A 230 -4.57 8.66 -19.67
CA GLU A 230 -5.79 8.18 -20.33
C GLU A 230 -6.33 6.89 -19.70
N VAL A 231 -5.47 6.10 -19.09
CA VAL A 231 -5.80 4.89 -18.33
C VAL A 231 -4.97 4.85 -17.06
N PHE A 232 -5.59 4.44 -15.94
CA PHE A 232 -4.92 4.30 -14.66
C PHE A 232 -5.03 2.88 -14.11
N LEU A 233 -3.90 2.32 -13.69
CA LEU A 233 -3.82 1.02 -13.03
C LEU A 233 -3.28 1.24 -11.61
N ALA A 234 -4.17 1.26 -10.63
CA ALA A 234 -3.73 1.14 -9.23
C ALA A 234 -3.12 -0.25 -9.03
N VAL A 235 -2.14 -0.36 -8.13
CA VAL A 235 -1.55 -1.64 -7.73
C VAL A 235 -1.61 -1.71 -6.21
N ASP A 236 -2.51 -2.54 -5.69
CA ASP A 236 -2.88 -2.49 -4.28
C ASP A 236 -3.28 -3.85 -3.70
N CYS A 237 -3.15 -4.02 -2.39
CA CYS A 237 -3.62 -5.22 -1.71
C CYS A 237 -5.05 -5.02 -1.16
N SER A 238 -5.71 -6.08 -0.73
CA SER A 238 -7.09 -6.00 -0.23
C SER A 238 -7.40 -7.10 0.79
N PRO A 239 -8.45 -6.97 1.63
CA PRO A 239 -8.77 -7.99 2.62
C PRO A 239 -9.10 -9.36 2.00
N ALA A 240 -8.42 -10.41 2.43
CA ALA A 240 -8.83 -11.79 2.21
C ALA A 240 -9.93 -12.18 3.22
N GLY A 241 -11.08 -12.59 2.70
CA GLY A 241 -12.25 -12.99 3.51
C GLY A 241 -12.32 -14.48 3.79
N ASP A 242 -11.44 -15.30 3.21
CA ASP A 242 -11.51 -16.77 3.24
C ASP A 242 -11.58 -17.38 4.66
N VAL A 243 -10.83 -16.84 5.62
CA VAL A 243 -10.85 -17.29 7.03
C VAL A 243 -12.11 -16.88 7.80
N TYR A 244 -12.93 -16.00 7.22
CA TYR A 244 -14.19 -15.51 7.78
C TYR A 244 -15.42 -15.94 6.97
N GLY A 245 -15.24 -16.85 6.00
CA GLY A 245 -16.32 -17.30 5.11
C GLY A 245 -16.70 -16.30 4.02
N GLY A 246 -15.85 -15.33 3.72
CA GLY A 246 -16.01 -14.36 2.63
C GLY A 246 -15.18 -14.69 1.38
N GLN A 247 -15.38 -13.91 0.33
CA GLN A 247 -14.56 -13.90 -0.89
C GLN A 247 -13.14 -13.37 -0.66
N GLY A 248 -12.26 -13.54 -1.65
CA GLY A 248 -10.84 -13.20 -1.52
C GLY A 248 -10.11 -14.29 -0.78
N LYS A 249 -9.57 -15.24 -1.54
CA LYS A 249 -8.86 -16.40 -1.03
C LYS A 249 -7.38 -16.31 -1.41
N ILE A 250 -6.53 -16.42 -0.41
CA ILE A 250 -5.08 -16.42 -0.60
C ILE A 250 -4.67 -17.63 -1.46
N GLY A 251 -3.85 -17.40 -2.48
CA GLY A 251 -3.39 -18.42 -3.42
C GLY A 251 -4.32 -18.67 -4.61
N ASP A 252 -5.47 -17.99 -4.69
CA ASP A 252 -6.41 -18.10 -5.82
C ASP A 252 -6.13 -17.02 -6.90
N GLY A 253 -4.99 -16.35 -6.85
CA GLY A 253 -4.50 -15.45 -7.91
C GLY A 253 -4.91 -13.99 -7.74
N THR A 254 -4.60 -13.19 -8.78
CA THR A 254 -4.83 -11.75 -8.80
C THR A 254 -6.32 -11.39 -8.79
N LEU A 255 -6.67 -10.21 -8.27
CA LEU A 255 -8.06 -9.77 -8.12
C LEU A 255 -8.57 -9.07 -9.38
N ILE A 256 -9.77 -9.44 -9.83
CA ILE A 256 -10.60 -8.62 -10.72
C ILE A 256 -11.61 -7.87 -9.86
N ARG A 257 -11.24 -6.65 -9.47
CA ARG A 257 -12.05 -5.76 -8.64
C ARG A 257 -13.13 -5.09 -9.47
N PHE A 258 -14.31 -5.71 -9.50
CA PHE A 258 -15.42 -5.23 -10.34
C PHE A 258 -16.23 -4.09 -9.71
N TYR A 259 -16.17 -3.96 -8.38
CA TYR A 259 -16.87 -2.94 -7.60
C TYR A 259 -16.09 -2.65 -6.33
N ASP A 260 -16.10 -1.39 -5.91
CA ASP A 260 -15.94 -0.98 -4.51
C ASP A 260 -16.70 0.34 -4.24
N PRO A 261 -16.80 0.80 -2.98
CA PRO A 261 -17.59 1.99 -2.67
C PRO A 261 -17.14 3.29 -3.37
N GLY A 262 -15.89 3.35 -3.86
CA GLY A 262 -15.33 4.52 -4.53
C GLY A 262 -15.14 4.35 -6.04
N HIS A 263 -15.26 3.14 -6.60
CA HIS A 263 -14.95 2.88 -8.00
C HIS A 263 -15.82 1.75 -8.61
N LEU A 264 -16.29 1.97 -9.84
CA LEU A 264 -16.97 0.96 -10.66
C LEU A 264 -16.08 0.58 -11.84
N LEU A 265 -15.82 -0.71 -12.00
CA LEU A 265 -15.06 -1.19 -13.15
C LEU A 265 -15.86 -1.03 -14.44
N LEU A 266 -15.39 -0.13 -15.32
CA LEU A 266 -16.07 0.13 -16.59
C LEU A 266 -16.04 -1.11 -17.52
N PRO A 267 -17.08 -1.32 -18.34
CA PRO A 267 -17.18 -2.50 -19.20
C PRO A 267 -15.97 -2.70 -20.12
N GLY A 268 -15.52 -1.66 -20.82
CA GLY A 268 -14.36 -1.75 -21.71
C GLY A 268 -13.06 -2.14 -20.97
N MET A 269 -12.85 -1.61 -19.77
CA MET A 269 -11.71 -1.97 -18.92
C MET A 269 -11.82 -3.43 -18.44
N LYS A 270 -13.00 -3.85 -18.00
CA LYS A 270 -13.26 -5.24 -17.59
C LYS A 270 -12.96 -6.23 -18.72
N ASP A 271 -13.43 -5.95 -19.93
CA ASP A 271 -13.23 -6.83 -21.08
C ASP A 271 -11.74 -6.92 -21.44
N PHE A 272 -11.03 -5.79 -21.44
CA PHE A 272 -9.57 -5.77 -21.62
C PHE A 272 -8.81 -6.59 -20.57
N LEU A 273 -9.19 -6.47 -19.30
CA LEU A 273 -8.59 -7.23 -18.19
C LEU A 273 -8.80 -8.73 -18.36
N LEU A 274 -10.04 -9.15 -18.59
CA LEU A 274 -10.39 -10.57 -18.74
C LEU A 274 -9.71 -11.18 -19.97
N THR A 275 -9.78 -10.52 -21.13
CA THR A 275 -9.08 -10.99 -22.33
C THR A 275 -7.59 -11.13 -22.08
N THR A 276 -6.95 -10.13 -21.47
CA THR A 276 -5.51 -10.18 -21.20
C THR A 276 -5.14 -11.29 -20.22
N ALA A 277 -5.92 -11.49 -19.17
CA ALA A 277 -5.69 -12.53 -18.18
C ALA A 277 -5.79 -13.93 -18.80
N GLU A 278 -6.86 -14.19 -19.57
CA GLU A 278 -7.10 -15.48 -20.22
C GLU A 278 -6.03 -15.79 -21.29
N GLU A 279 -5.65 -14.80 -22.11
CA GLU A 279 -4.61 -14.98 -23.14
C GLU A 279 -3.22 -15.24 -22.54
N ALA A 280 -2.93 -14.65 -21.37
CA ALA A 280 -1.66 -14.84 -20.68
C ALA A 280 -1.67 -16.02 -19.68
N GLY A 281 -2.81 -16.73 -19.53
CA GLY A 281 -2.96 -17.85 -18.61
C GLY A 281 -2.86 -17.46 -17.13
N ILE A 282 -3.24 -16.23 -16.79
CA ILE A 282 -3.18 -15.67 -15.43
C ILE A 282 -4.29 -16.26 -14.59
N LYS A 283 -3.95 -16.76 -13.40
CA LYS A 283 -4.94 -17.16 -12.40
C LYS A 283 -5.51 -15.90 -11.74
N TYR A 284 -6.83 -15.73 -11.80
CA TYR A 284 -7.51 -14.59 -11.19
C TYR A 284 -8.78 -15.00 -10.44
N GLN A 285 -9.25 -14.10 -9.57
CA GLN A 285 -10.49 -14.25 -8.83
C GLN A 285 -11.29 -12.94 -8.84
N TYR A 286 -12.61 -13.05 -9.00
CA TYR A 286 -13.51 -11.89 -8.90
C TYR A 286 -13.58 -11.37 -7.46
N TYR A 287 -13.60 -10.05 -7.31
CA TYR A 287 -13.60 -9.42 -5.99
C TYR A 287 -14.50 -8.18 -5.93
N CYS A 288 -15.57 -8.26 -5.11
CA CYS A 288 -16.32 -7.10 -4.62
C CYS A 288 -15.59 -6.46 -3.43
N GLY A 289 -14.99 -5.30 -3.63
CA GLY A 289 -14.29 -4.54 -2.59
C GLY A 289 -15.22 -3.85 -1.61
N LYS A 290 -14.77 -3.74 -0.35
CA LYS A 290 -15.47 -3.03 0.72
C LYS A 290 -14.77 -1.74 1.18
N GLY A 291 -13.50 -1.57 0.81
CA GLY A 291 -12.73 -0.34 0.97
C GLY A 291 -12.37 0.24 -0.40
N GLY A 292 -12.08 1.54 -0.43
CA GLY A 292 -11.56 2.21 -1.62
C GLY A 292 -10.11 1.81 -1.92
N THR A 293 -9.61 2.32 -3.04
CA THR A 293 -8.20 2.28 -3.44
C THR A 293 -7.92 3.57 -4.20
N ASP A 294 -6.66 3.86 -4.54
CA ASP A 294 -6.28 5.02 -5.34
C ASP A 294 -7.10 5.21 -6.63
N ALA A 295 -7.63 4.13 -7.24
CA ALA A 295 -8.50 4.20 -8.42
C ALA A 295 -9.80 4.99 -8.17
N GLY A 296 -10.32 4.98 -6.93
CA GLY A 296 -11.50 5.76 -6.53
C GLY A 296 -11.28 7.27 -6.62
N ALA A 297 -10.05 7.72 -6.39
CA ALA A 297 -9.65 9.11 -6.61
C ALA A 297 -9.29 9.37 -8.07
N ALA A 298 -8.37 8.58 -8.62
CA ALA A 298 -7.75 8.82 -9.92
C ALA A 298 -8.78 8.89 -11.06
N HIS A 299 -9.77 8.00 -11.08
CA HIS A 299 -10.73 7.92 -12.19
C HIS A 299 -11.59 9.17 -12.38
N LEU A 300 -11.71 10.01 -11.34
CA LEU A 300 -12.49 11.24 -11.34
C LEU A 300 -11.69 12.48 -11.74
N LYS A 301 -10.39 12.36 -12.01
CA LYS A 301 -9.53 13.50 -12.34
C LYS A 301 -9.65 13.88 -13.81
N ASN A 302 -9.32 15.14 -14.09
CA ASN A 302 -9.25 15.69 -15.44
C ASN A 302 -10.59 15.52 -16.19
N GLY A 303 -10.60 14.82 -17.32
CA GLY A 303 -11.81 14.51 -18.09
C GLY A 303 -12.51 13.20 -17.68
N GLY A 304 -12.02 12.51 -16.65
CA GLY A 304 -12.37 11.14 -16.32
C GLY A 304 -11.37 10.15 -16.91
N VAL A 305 -10.93 9.17 -16.11
CA VAL A 305 -9.85 8.23 -16.45
C VAL A 305 -10.31 6.80 -16.18
N PRO A 306 -10.59 5.97 -17.19
CA PRO A 306 -10.86 4.54 -17.01
C PRO A 306 -9.77 3.88 -16.15
N SER A 307 -10.20 3.22 -15.08
CA SER A 307 -9.30 2.75 -14.03
C SER A 307 -9.62 1.32 -13.58
N THR A 308 -8.65 0.70 -12.90
CA THR A 308 -8.84 -0.50 -12.09
C THR A 308 -7.75 -0.58 -11.02
N THR A 309 -7.80 -1.63 -10.20
CA THR A 309 -6.76 -1.99 -9.24
C THR A 309 -6.28 -3.40 -9.51
N ILE A 310 -5.02 -3.54 -9.93
CA ILE A 310 -4.32 -4.82 -10.09
C ILE A 310 -3.84 -5.27 -8.72
N GLY A 311 -4.66 -6.10 -8.07
CA GLY A 311 -4.47 -6.40 -6.67
C GLY A 311 -4.32 -7.86 -6.32
N VAL A 312 -3.91 -8.09 -5.08
CA VAL A 312 -3.90 -9.39 -4.40
C VAL A 312 -4.71 -9.28 -3.12
N CYS A 313 -5.16 -10.41 -2.57
CA CYS A 313 -5.76 -10.40 -1.24
C CYS A 313 -4.76 -10.85 -0.17
N ALA A 314 -4.89 -10.29 1.03
CA ALA A 314 -4.09 -10.62 2.19
C ALA A 314 -4.95 -10.67 3.45
N ARG A 315 -4.66 -11.60 4.35
CA ARG A 315 -5.37 -11.74 5.62
C ARG A 315 -4.81 -10.74 6.61
N TYR A 316 -5.67 -10.15 7.44
CA TYR A 316 -5.28 -9.30 8.56
C TYR A 316 -4.48 -8.05 8.12
N ILE A 317 -4.91 -7.40 7.02
CA ILE A 317 -4.39 -6.08 6.64
C ILE A 317 -4.68 -5.04 7.75
N HIS A 318 -3.99 -3.90 7.71
CA HIS A 318 -4.05 -2.86 8.75
C HIS A 318 -3.73 -3.41 10.15
N SER A 319 -2.69 -4.24 10.23
CA SER A 319 -2.19 -4.83 11.47
C SER A 319 -0.69 -5.13 11.39
N HIS A 320 -0.12 -5.62 12.49
CA HIS A 320 1.27 -6.06 12.54
C HIS A 320 1.52 -7.42 11.87
N GLN A 321 0.45 -8.19 11.60
CA GLN A 321 0.53 -9.63 11.33
C GLN A 321 -0.27 -10.01 10.09
N THR A 322 0.03 -9.38 8.96
CA THR A 322 -0.62 -9.66 7.68
C THR A 322 -0.06 -10.93 7.06
N LEU A 323 -0.92 -11.83 6.57
CA LEU A 323 -0.54 -13.11 5.96
C LEU A 323 -0.97 -13.17 4.49
N TYR A 324 -0.03 -13.43 3.59
CA TYR A 324 -0.22 -13.36 2.13
C TYR A 324 0.66 -14.36 1.37
N ALA A 325 0.25 -14.72 0.16
CA ALA A 325 0.92 -15.73 -0.66
C ALA A 325 1.90 -15.06 -1.64
N MET A 326 3.09 -15.65 -1.76
CA MET A 326 4.04 -15.24 -2.78
C MET A 326 3.55 -15.58 -4.20
N ASP A 327 2.73 -16.62 -4.34
CA ASP A 327 2.18 -17.06 -5.64
C ASP A 327 1.25 -15.98 -6.23
N ASP A 328 0.40 -15.36 -5.41
CA ASP A 328 -0.50 -14.30 -5.85
C ASP A 328 0.28 -13.06 -6.35
N PHE A 329 1.41 -12.73 -5.71
CA PHE A 329 2.31 -11.67 -6.19
C PHE A 329 2.83 -11.98 -7.60
N LEU A 330 3.24 -13.23 -7.85
CA LEU A 330 3.78 -13.63 -9.16
C LEU A 330 2.71 -13.58 -10.25
N GLU A 331 1.50 -14.05 -9.97
CA GLU A 331 0.34 -13.97 -10.88
C GLU A 331 0.00 -12.51 -11.20
N ALA A 332 -0.09 -11.66 -10.17
CA ALA A 332 -0.37 -10.23 -10.36
C ALA A 332 0.75 -9.54 -11.14
N GLN A 333 2.01 -9.86 -10.88
CA GLN A 333 3.16 -9.25 -11.56
C GLN A 333 3.19 -9.64 -13.05
N ALA A 334 2.91 -10.90 -13.36
CA ALA A 334 2.77 -11.36 -14.73
C ALA A 334 1.58 -10.67 -15.43
N PHE A 335 0.46 -10.49 -14.72
CA PHE A 335 -0.71 -9.82 -15.25
C PHE A 335 -0.45 -8.34 -15.54
N LEU A 336 0.15 -7.61 -14.60
CA LEU A 336 0.50 -6.20 -14.78
C LEU A 336 1.43 -6.00 -15.98
N GLN A 337 2.44 -6.86 -16.14
CA GLN A 337 3.31 -6.85 -17.33
C GLN A 337 2.54 -7.09 -18.62
N ALA A 338 1.61 -8.06 -18.64
CA ALA A 338 0.80 -8.35 -19.83
C ALA A 338 -0.09 -7.16 -20.21
N LEU A 339 -0.70 -6.50 -19.21
CA LEU A 339 -1.56 -5.33 -19.41
C LEU A 339 -0.78 -4.16 -20.01
N VAL A 340 0.31 -3.72 -19.38
CA VAL A 340 1.06 -2.56 -19.86
C VAL A 340 1.73 -2.80 -21.22
N LYS A 341 2.02 -4.05 -21.59
CA LYS A 341 2.52 -4.40 -22.93
C LYS A 341 1.43 -4.37 -24.01
N LYS A 342 0.16 -4.58 -23.63
CA LYS A 342 -1.00 -4.57 -24.53
C LYS A 342 -1.72 -3.21 -24.57
N LEU A 343 -1.43 -2.30 -23.65
CA LEU A 343 -1.95 -0.93 -23.69
C LEU A 343 -1.22 -0.14 -24.77
N ASP A 344 -1.95 0.19 -25.83
CA ASP A 344 -1.53 1.07 -26.91
C ASP A 344 -2.73 1.95 -27.31
N ARG A 345 -2.56 2.82 -28.31
CA ARG A 345 -3.65 3.69 -28.76
C ARG A 345 -4.93 2.90 -29.09
N SER A 346 -4.80 1.78 -29.81
CA SER A 346 -5.96 1.00 -30.26
C SER A 346 -6.73 0.37 -29.10
N THR A 347 -6.01 -0.18 -28.12
CA THR A 347 -6.65 -0.82 -26.96
C THR A 347 -7.22 0.20 -25.98
N VAL A 348 -6.56 1.35 -25.79
CA VAL A 348 -7.10 2.46 -24.99
C VAL A 348 -8.35 3.06 -25.62
N ASP A 349 -8.38 3.25 -26.93
CA ASP A 349 -9.57 3.72 -27.64
C ASP A 349 -10.72 2.70 -27.54
N LEU A 350 -10.41 1.40 -27.60
CA LEU A 350 -11.41 0.34 -27.39
C LEU A 350 -11.99 0.35 -25.96
N ILE A 351 -11.15 0.55 -24.94
CA ILE A 351 -11.60 0.72 -23.55
C ILE A 351 -12.54 1.93 -23.42
N LYS A 352 -12.25 3.00 -24.18
CA LYS A 352 -12.97 4.28 -24.20
C LYS A 352 -14.02 4.36 -25.34
N ASN A 353 -14.44 3.22 -25.88
CA ASN A 353 -15.40 3.17 -26.98
C ASN A 353 -16.83 3.44 -26.47
N TYR A 354 -17.13 4.73 -26.30
CA TYR A 354 -18.42 5.24 -25.83
C TYR A 354 -19.42 5.51 -26.95
#